data_AF-A0A7Y8JJM0-F1
#
_entry.id   AF-A0A7Y8JJM0-F1
#
_cell.length_a   1.000
_cell.length_b   1.000
_cell.length_c   1.000
_cell.angle_alpha   90.00
_cell.angle_beta   90.00
_cell.angle_gamma   90.00
#
_symmetry.space_group_name_H-M   'P 1'
#
loop_
_entity.id
_entity.type
_entity.pdbx_description
1 polymer ?
#
loop_
_entity_poly.entity_id
_entity_poly.type
_entity_poly.pdbx_seq_one_letter_code
_entity_poly.pdbx_strand_id
1 'polypeptide(L)'
;MFVVLERVFLKGILEAAPALLARAYTLAVVMVGWVYFRADSFDQAWIIIKALVGFGGAVQVWQPMMVWMTPETVLALIAGAILSFPVIPWLGTQLRLTKVNGSTEPGMHGRDAADVHALPAYFLLVGWGCCMFLLASSTLNPFLYFRF
;
A
#
# COMPACT_ATOMS: atom_id res chain seq x y z
N MET A 1 -14.09 -7.33 16.11
CA MET A 1 -15.36 -8.05 15.84
C MET A 1 -15.57 -8.30 14.35
N PHE A 2 -15.43 -7.30 13.47
CA PHE A 2 -15.63 -7.44 12.01
C PHE A 2 -14.87 -8.61 11.37
N VAL A 3 -13.55 -8.72 11.61
CA VAL A 3 -12.71 -9.82 11.07
C VAL A 3 -13.15 -11.22 11.54
N VAL A 4 -13.73 -11.31 12.74
CA VAL A 4 -14.23 -12.58 13.30
C VAL A 4 -15.55 -12.99 12.63
N LEU A 5 -16.47 -12.04 12.46
CA LEU A 5 -17.74 -12.26 11.74
C LEU A 5 -17.50 -12.60 10.27
N GLU A 6 -16.58 -11.90 9.61
CA GLU A 6 -16.18 -12.16 8.23
C GLU A 6 -15.63 -13.58 8.05
N ARG A 7 -14.79 -14.06 8.97
CA ARG A 7 -14.25 -15.43 8.92
C ARG A 7 -15.28 -16.52 9.19
N VAL A 8 -16.32 -16.24 9.97
CA VAL A 8 -17.37 -17.22 10.31
C VAL A 8 -18.42 -17.33 9.22
N PHE A 9 -18.80 -16.22 8.57
CA PHE A 9 -19.92 -16.19 7.63
C PHE A 9 -19.53 -16.01 6.16
N LEU A 10 -18.51 -15.20 5.86
CA LEU A 10 -18.14 -14.86 4.48
C LEU A 10 -17.07 -15.79 3.90
N LYS A 11 -16.32 -16.50 4.75
CA LYS A 11 -15.20 -17.34 4.33
C LYS A 11 -15.58 -18.38 3.26
N GLY A 12 -16.67 -19.14 3.46
CA GLY A 12 -17.10 -20.16 2.50
C GLY A 12 -17.57 -19.59 1.15
N ILE A 13 -18.17 -18.40 1.16
CA ILE A 13 -18.61 -17.70 -0.05
C ILE A 13 -17.41 -17.13 -0.80
N LEU A 14 -16.43 -16.59 -0.08
CA LEU A 14 -15.21 -16.02 -0.67
C LEU A 14 -14.27 -17.10 -1.23
N GLU A 15 -14.22 -18.28 -0.60
CA GLU A 15 -13.44 -19.43 -1.09
C GLU A 15 -14.03 -20.02 -2.38
N ALA A 16 -15.35 -19.95 -2.57
CA ALA A 16 -16.02 -20.36 -3.80
C ALA A 16 -15.99 -19.29 -4.91
N ALA A 17 -15.70 -18.04 -4.57
CA ALA A 17 -15.69 -16.93 -5.51
C ALA A 17 -14.39 -16.89 -6.35
N PRO A 18 -14.42 -16.34 -7.58
CA PRO A 18 -13.22 -16.07 -8.34
C PRO A 18 -12.25 -15.18 -7.55
N ALA A 19 -10.95 -15.46 -7.64
CA ALA A 19 -9.91 -14.75 -6.88
C ALA A 19 -9.98 -13.22 -7.04
N LEU A 20 -10.42 -12.71 -8.20
CA LEU A 20 -10.62 -11.28 -8.44
C LEU A 20 -11.71 -10.69 -7.55
N LEU A 21 -12.82 -11.40 -7.37
CA LEU A 21 -13.96 -10.93 -6.57
C LEU A 21 -13.59 -10.85 -5.10
N ALA A 22 -12.88 -11.87 -4.59
CA ALA A 22 -12.36 -11.89 -3.23
C ALA A 22 -11.43 -10.69 -2.98
N ARG A 23 -10.50 -10.41 -3.90
CA ARG A 23 -9.59 -9.26 -3.81
C ARG A 23 -10.32 -7.92 -3.85
N ALA A 24 -11.30 -7.79 -4.75
CA ALA A 24 -12.10 -6.57 -4.86
C ALA A 24 -12.91 -6.29 -3.58
N TYR A 25 -13.51 -7.34 -2.99
CA TYR A 25 -14.20 -7.23 -1.71
C TYR A 25 -13.24 -6.81 -0.59
N THR A 26 -12.07 -7.44 -0.46
CA THR A 26 -11.06 -7.06 0.55
C THR A 26 -10.66 -5.59 0.40
N LEU A 27 -10.38 -5.14 -0.83
CA LEU A 27 -10.06 -3.74 -1.10
C LEU A 27 -11.20 -2.80 -0.71
N ALA A 28 -12.45 -3.13 -1.05
CA ALA A 28 -13.61 -2.32 -0.71
C ALA A 28 -13.77 -2.19 0.81
N VAL A 29 -13.65 -3.28 1.56
CA VAL A 29 -13.73 -3.29 3.03
C VAL A 29 -12.64 -2.42 3.65
N VAL A 30 -11.39 -2.56 3.19
CA VAL A 30 -10.26 -1.77 3.69
C VAL A 30 -10.47 -0.29 3.41
N MET A 31 -10.89 0.06 2.19
CA MET A 31 -11.14 1.45 1.80
C MET A 31 -12.26 2.07 2.64
N VAL A 32 -13.40 1.39 2.80
CA VAL A 32 -14.51 1.89 3.63
C VAL A 32 -14.11 2.02 5.09
N GLY A 33 -13.39 1.04 5.63
CA GLY A 33 -12.85 1.10 7.00
C GLY A 33 -11.94 2.32 7.19
N TRP A 34 -11.05 2.58 6.23
CA TRP A 34 -10.15 3.73 6.26
C TRP A 34 -10.90 5.07 6.26
N VAL A 35 -12.02 5.19 5.53
CA VAL A 35 -12.83 6.42 5.53
C VAL A 35 -13.32 6.77 6.93
N TYR A 36 -13.80 5.79 7.69
CA TYR A 36 -14.27 6.04 9.06
C TYR A 36 -13.15 6.44 10.03
N PHE A 37 -11.91 5.97 9.80
CA PHE A 37 -10.76 6.44 10.58
C PHE A 37 -10.30 7.85 10.18
N ARG A 38 -10.48 8.22 8.92
CA ARG A 38 -10.02 9.51 8.37
C ARG A 38 -11.02 10.64 8.59
N ALA A 39 -12.32 10.35 8.58
CA ALA A 39 -13.36 11.37 8.66
C ALA A 39 -13.55 11.88 10.10
N ASP A 40 -13.71 13.19 10.23
CA ASP A 40 -13.96 13.88 11.50
C ASP A 40 -15.45 13.79 11.91
N SER A 41 -16.33 13.36 11.01
CA SER A 41 -17.77 13.17 11.25
C SER A 41 -18.40 12.13 10.32
N PHE A 42 -19.58 11.62 10.70
CA PHE A 42 -20.34 10.69 9.87
C PHE A 42 -20.81 11.31 8.54
N ASP A 43 -21.18 12.59 8.54
CA ASP A 43 -21.58 13.30 7.31
C ASP A 43 -20.40 13.40 6.32
N GLN A 44 -19.21 13.71 6.84
CA GLN A 44 -17.98 13.75 6.02
C GLN A 44 -17.61 12.36 5.50
N ALA A 45 -17.74 11.31 6.33
CA ALA A 45 -17.51 9.93 5.90
C ALA A 45 -18.41 9.55 4.71
N TRP A 46 -19.69 9.94 4.76
CA TRP A 46 -20.65 9.68 3.69
C TRP A 46 -20.31 10.41 2.39
N ILE A 47 -19.85 11.66 2.48
CA ILE A 47 -19.36 12.43 1.32
C ILE A 47 -18.16 11.71 0.68
N ILE A 48 -17.21 11.24 1.48
CA ILE A 48 -16.02 10.52 0.98
C ILE A 48 -16.43 9.19 0.33
N ILE A 49 -17.34 8.42 0.94
CA ILE A 49 -17.81 7.14 0.36
C ILE A 49 -18.49 7.36 -1.00
N LYS A 50 -19.34 8.38 -1.13
CA LYS A 50 -19.95 8.73 -2.42
C LYS A 50 -18.90 9.09 -3.47
N ALA A 51 -17.88 9.85 -3.08
CA ALA A 51 -16.78 10.21 -3.97
C ALA A 51 -15.99 8.98 -4.44
N LEU A 52 -15.77 7.98 -3.56
CA LEU A 52 -15.06 6.73 -3.92
C LEU A 52 -15.77 5.94 -5.02
N VAL A 53 -17.10 5.99 -5.10
CA VAL A 53 -17.91 5.29 -6.12
C VAL A 53 -18.19 6.19 -7.34
N GLY A 54 -17.66 7.41 -7.38
CA GLY A 54 -17.86 8.35 -8.48
C GLY A 54 -19.17 9.16 -8.42
N PHE A 55 -19.93 9.03 -7.33
CA PHE A 55 -21.15 9.82 -7.07
C PHE A 55 -20.87 11.08 -6.24
N GLY A 56 -19.61 11.42 -6.02
CA GLY A 56 -19.22 12.67 -5.38
C GLY A 56 -19.42 13.84 -6.32
N GLY A 57 -20.18 14.85 -5.90
CA GLY A 57 -20.21 16.13 -6.61
C GLY A 57 -18.81 16.75 -6.64
N ALA A 58 -18.48 17.50 -7.69
CA ALA A 58 -17.23 18.24 -7.79
C ALA A 58 -17.14 19.24 -6.63
N VAL A 59 -16.44 18.87 -5.55
CA VAL A 59 -16.15 19.80 -4.47
C VAL A 59 -15.13 20.79 -5.03
N GLN A 60 -15.58 22.00 -5.37
CA GLN A 60 -14.78 23.10 -5.96
C GLN A 60 -13.52 23.46 -5.16
N VAL A 61 -13.40 22.98 -3.92
CA VAL A 61 -12.26 23.20 -3.02
C VAL A 61 -11.08 22.29 -3.35
N TRP A 62 -11.30 21.17 -4.06
CA TRP A 62 -10.24 20.20 -4.33
C TRP A 62 -9.45 20.60 -5.57
N GLN A 63 -8.14 20.76 -5.41
CA GLN A 63 -7.22 20.99 -6.51
C GLN A 63 -7.40 19.89 -7.57
N PRO A 64 -7.46 20.22 -8.87
CA PRO A 64 -7.55 19.22 -9.93
C PRO A 64 -6.42 18.18 -9.78
N MET A 65 -6.74 16.90 -9.99
CA MET A 65 -5.76 15.80 -9.90
C MET A 65 -4.47 16.11 -10.69
N MET A 66 -4.60 16.77 -11.84
CA MET A 66 -3.48 17.13 -12.70
C MET A 66 -2.42 18.01 -12.03
N VAL A 67 -2.78 18.79 -11.01
CA VAL A 67 -1.81 19.60 -10.24
C VAL A 67 -0.79 18.71 -9.53
N TRP A 68 -1.19 17.51 -9.12
CA TRP A 68 -0.34 16.55 -8.42
C TRP A 68 0.34 15.56 -9.36
N MET A 69 -0.02 15.54 -10.66
CA MET A 69 0.58 14.65 -11.66
C MET A 69 1.87 15.24 -12.25
N THR A 70 2.82 15.61 -11.38
CA THR A 70 4.15 16.03 -11.82
C THR A 70 4.93 14.84 -12.39
N PRO A 71 5.94 15.05 -13.26
CA PRO A 71 6.77 13.97 -13.79
C PRO A 71 7.38 13.07 -12.70
N GLU A 72 7.80 13.65 -11.58
CA GLU A 72 8.34 12.93 -10.42
C GLU A 72 7.28 12.04 -9.78
N THR A 73 6.06 12.57 -9.61
CA THR A 73 4.94 11.84 -8.99
C THR A 73 4.49 10.68 -9.89
N VAL A 74 4.42 10.91 -11.20
CA VAL A 74 4.09 9.86 -12.18
C VAL A 74 5.17 8.78 -12.20
N LEU A 75 6.46 9.16 -12.19
CA LEU A 75 7.56 8.21 -12.14
C LEU A 75 7.54 7.40 -10.84
N ALA A 76 7.27 8.05 -9.71
CA ALA A 76 7.11 7.39 -8.41
C ALA A 76 5.92 6.41 -8.40
N LEU A 77 4.79 6.76 -9.00
CA LEU A 77 3.63 5.87 -9.13
C LEU A 77 3.95 4.64 -9.98
N ILE A 78 4.62 4.82 -11.11
CA ILE A 78 5.03 3.71 -11.98
C ILE A 78 6.01 2.79 -11.26
N ALA A 79 7.05 3.36 -10.64
CA ALA A 79 8.05 2.60 -9.89
C ALA A 79 7.41 1.86 -8.71
N GLY A 80 6.55 2.54 -7.94
CA GLY A 80 5.82 1.95 -6.82
C GLY A 80 4.88 0.83 -7.26
N ALA A 81 4.17 1.00 -8.38
CA ALA A 81 3.31 -0.04 -8.93
C ALA A 81 4.10 -1.29 -9.31
N ILE A 82 5.23 -1.14 -10.00
CA ILE A 82 6.11 -2.26 -10.38
C ILE A 82 6.68 -2.95 -9.12
N LEU A 83 7.21 -2.18 -8.17
CA LEU A 83 7.85 -2.69 -6.96
C LEU A 83 6.85 -3.27 -5.94
N SER A 84 5.55 -2.99 -6.06
CA SER A 84 4.49 -3.61 -5.26
C SER A 84 4.26 -5.08 -5.62
N PHE A 85 4.70 -5.50 -6.82
CA PHE A 85 4.75 -6.90 -7.20
C PHE A 85 6.08 -7.52 -6.77
N PRO A 86 6.18 -8.87 -6.65
CA PRO A 86 7.42 -9.55 -6.29
C PRO A 86 8.47 -9.55 -7.43
N VAL A 87 8.74 -8.38 -8.02
CA VAL A 87 9.65 -8.17 -9.15
C VAL A 87 11.11 -8.39 -8.73
N ILE A 88 11.51 -7.85 -7.58
CA ILE A 88 12.88 -8.00 -7.05
C ILE A 88 13.24 -9.47 -6.78
N PRO A 89 12.44 -10.27 -6.04
CA PRO A 89 12.73 -11.68 -5.87
C PRO A 89 12.63 -12.46 -7.19
N TRP A 90 11.69 -12.12 -8.08
CA TRP A 90 11.62 -12.72 -9.42
C TRP A 90 12.91 -12.49 -10.22
N LEU A 91 13.44 -11.26 -10.27
CA LEU A 91 14.73 -10.95 -10.90
C LEU A 91 15.90 -11.71 -10.24
N GLY A 92 15.92 -11.80 -8.91
CA GLY A 92 16.95 -12.54 -8.18
C GLY A 92 17.01 -14.02 -8.55
N THR A 93 15.84 -14.64 -8.79
CA THR A 93 15.77 -16.03 -9.27
C THR A 93 16.22 -16.20 -10.71
N GLN A 94 15.87 -15.27 -11.62
CA GLN A 94 16.30 -15.32 -13.03
C GLN A 94 17.81 -15.14 -13.18
N LEU A 95 18.40 -14.26 -12.37
CA LEU A 95 19.84 -13.96 -12.37
C LEU A 95 20.67 -14.97 -11.55
N ARG A 96 20.05 -16.05 -11.04
CA ARG A 96 20.68 -17.09 -10.21
C ARG A 96 21.48 -16.51 -9.02
N LEU A 97 21.00 -15.42 -8.44
CA LEU A 97 21.67 -14.81 -7.30
C LEU A 97 21.59 -15.74 -6.09
N THR A 98 22.67 -15.78 -5.32
CA THR A 98 22.81 -16.65 -4.14
C THR A 98 21.66 -16.38 -3.18
N LYS A 99 20.92 -17.44 -2.89
CA LYS A 99 19.84 -17.44 -1.91
C LYS A 99 20.48 -17.66 -0.54
N VAL A 100 20.11 -16.84 0.43
CA VAL A 100 20.50 -17.08 1.81
C VAL A 100 19.52 -18.13 2.34
N ASN A 101 19.99 -19.36 2.53
CA ASN A 101 19.20 -20.41 3.17
C ASN A 101 18.88 -19.96 4.60
N GLY A 102 17.63 -19.56 4.84
CA GLY A 102 17.11 -19.46 6.20
C GLY A 102 16.93 -20.86 6.75
N SER A 103 17.52 -21.15 7.92
CA SER A 103 17.33 -22.42 8.61
C SER A 103 15.86 -22.64 8.94
N THR A 104 15.30 -23.75 8.44
CA THR A 104 13.96 -24.26 8.74
C THR A 104 13.96 -24.95 10.10
N GLU A 105 13.60 -24.24 11.16
CA GLU A 105 13.15 -24.84 12.43
C GLU A 105 11.70 -24.39 12.75
N PRO A 106 10.91 -25.22 13.46
CA PRO A 106 9.47 -25.46 13.22
C PRO A 106 8.53 -24.28 13.51
N GLY A 107 7.31 -24.18 12.96
CA GLY A 107 6.42 -25.27 12.51
C GLY A 107 5.58 -24.94 11.27
N MET A 108 6.10 -25.38 10.14
CA MET A 108 5.55 -25.28 8.79
C MET A 108 4.15 -25.91 8.64
N HIS A 109 3.26 -25.19 7.97
CA HIS A 109 2.63 -25.64 6.72
C HIS A 109 2.55 -24.46 5.75
N GLY A 110 3.34 -24.55 4.67
CA GLY A 110 3.10 -23.82 3.43
C GLY A 110 4.09 -22.70 3.11
N ARG A 111 5.16 -23.04 2.36
CA ARG A 111 5.85 -22.17 1.38
C ARG A 111 6.42 -20.79 1.80
N ASP A 112 6.19 -20.29 3.01
CA ASP A 112 6.44 -18.88 3.38
C ASP A 112 7.84 -18.56 3.93
N ALA A 113 8.69 -19.57 4.15
CA ALA A 113 10.13 -19.37 4.32
C ALA A 113 10.85 -19.68 2.99
N ALA A 114 10.32 -19.16 1.88
CA ALA A 114 11.01 -19.22 0.59
C ALA A 114 12.25 -18.33 0.67
N ASP A 115 13.43 -18.92 0.48
CA ASP A 115 14.69 -18.28 0.10
C ASP A 115 14.65 -16.74 0.13
N VAL A 116 14.91 -16.15 1.28
CA VAL A 116 14.93 -14.69 1.40
C VAL A 116 16.20 -14.23 0.70
N HIS A 117 16.05 -13.73 -0.53
CA HIS A 117 17.12 -12.97 -1.16
C HIS A 117 17.44 -11.78 -0.23
N ALA A 118 18.71 -11.52 0.09
CA ALA A 118 19.09 -10.34 0.88
C ALA A 118 18.86 -9.02 0.12
N LEU A 119 18.56 -9.12 -1.17
CA LEU A 119 18.48 -8.02 -2.12
C LEU A 119 17.33 -7.03 -1.86
N PRO A 120 16.09 -7.46 -1.52
CA PRO A 120 15.03 -6.54 -1.10
C PRO A 120 15.37 -5.78 0.17
N ALA A 121 16.06 -6.41 1.14
CA ALA A 121 16.47 -5.72 2.37
C ALA A 121 17.48 -4.61 2.08
N TYR A 122 18.48 -4.88 1.24
CA TYR A 122 19.43 -3.85 0.79
C TYR A 122 18.73 -2.73 0.03
N PHE A 123 17.83 -3.06 -0.89
CA PHE A 123 17.07 -2.07 -1.65
C PHE A 123 16.23 -1.15 -0.74
N LEU A 124 15.59 -1.72 0.29
CA LEU A 124 14.82 -0.95 1.28
C LEU A 124 15.70 -0.05 2.14
N LEU A 125 16.89 -0.52 2.57
CA LEU A 125 17.83 0.29 3.34
C LEU A 125 18.40 1.45 2.52
N VAL A 126 18.75 1.20 1.26
CA VAL A 126 19.19 2.25 0.33
C VAL A 126 18.06 3.24 0.07
N GLY A 127 16.86 2.74 -0.22
CA GLY A 127 15.66 3.57 -0.39
C GLY A 127 15.39 4.44 0.83
N TRP A 128 15.47 3.88 2.03
CA TRP A 128 15.35 4.61 3.28
C TRP A 128 16.40 5.71 3.42
N GLY A 129 17.68 5.42 3.11
CA GLY A 129 18.75 6.42 3.09
C GLY A 129 18.50 7.56 2.10
N CYS A 130 18.05 7.23 0.88
CA CYS A 130 17.66 8.22 -0.12
C CYS A 130 16.47 9.08 0.35
N CYS A 131 15.45 8.48 0.98
CA CYS A 131 14.33 9.21 1.56
C CYS A 131 14.80 10.17 2.65
N MET A 132 15.65 9.72 3.57
CA MET A 132 16.22 10.58 4.63
C MET A 132 17.04 11.73 4.05
N PHE A 133 17.83 11.48 3.01
CA PHE A 133 18.62 12.51 2.33
C PHE A 133 17.74 13.53 1.62
N LEU A 134 16.73 13.07 0.87
CA LEU A 134 15.76 13.95 0.21
C LEU A 134 14.99 14.79 1.23
N LEU A 135 14.55 14.19 2.34
CA LEU A 135 13.88 14.91 3.43
C LEU A 135 14.79 15.96 4.06
N ALA A 136 16.08 15.67 4.26
CA ALA A 136 17.05 16.61 4.77
C ALA A 136 17.39 17.74 3.79
N SER A 137 17.37 17.47 2.47
CA SER A 137 17.61 18.47 1.42
C SER A 137 16.37 19.31 1.10
N SER A 138 15.18 18.74 1.27
CA SER A 138 13.93 19.47 1.14
C SER A 138 13.87 20.44 2.30
N THR A 139 13.76 21.72 1.99
CA THR A 139 13.62 22.80 2.94
C THR A 139 12.23 22.71 3.58
N LEU A 140 11.95 21.64 4.35
CA LEU A 140 10.93 21.66 5.38
C LEU A 140 11.44 22.67 6.40
N ASN A 141 11.22 23.95 6.11
CA ASN A 141 11.59 25.07 6.96
C ASN A 141 11.14 24.71 8.38
N PRO A 142 12.08 24.44 9.33
CA PRO A 142 11.70 24.17 10.71
C PRO A 142 11.02 25.40 11.36
N PHE A 143 10.97 26.52 10.62
CA PHE A 143 10.26 27.77 10.91
C PHE A 143 8.80 27.84 10.43
N LEU A 144 8.19 26.76 9.92
CA LEU A 144 6.74 26.77 9.63
C LEU A 144 5.86 27.00 10.88
N TYR A 145 6.40 26.73 12.08
CA TYR A 145 5.73 26.97 13.38
C TYR A 145 6.22 28.22 14.13
N PHE A 146 7.23 28.92 13.62
CA PHE A 146 7.79 30.13 14.25
C PHE A 146 7.31 31.38 13.51
N ARG A 147 5.99 31.56 13.41
CA ARG A 147 5.36 32.84 13.06
C ARG A 147 4.81 33.44 14.35
N PHE A 148 5.69 34.09 15.11
CA PHE A 148 5.30 35.14 16.06
C PHE A 148 5.42 36.47 15.31
#